data_AF-A0A1G5X1W5-F1
#
_entry.id   AF-A0A1G5X1W5-F1
#
_cell.length_a   1.000
_cell.length_b   1.000
_cell.length_c   1.000
_cell.angle_alpha   90.00
_cell.angle_beta   90.00
_cell.angle_gamma   90.00
#
_symmetry.space_group_name_H-M   'P 1'
#
loop_
_entity.id
_entity.type
_entity.pdbx_description
1 polymer ?
#
loop_
_entity_poly.entity_id
_entity_poly.type
_entity_poly.pdbx_seq_one_letter_code
_entity_poly.pdbx_strand_id
1 'polypeptide(L)'
;MAHSLLFFPFVGVVIGGVIWLINVPAFMMGVPVAVRIMLTILAPLLITGGFHLDGFMDTEDALKSYAPTEKKLEILKDPHIGAFAVLGLVRILLIFGTSVTAILLSDKCDNKTILIFASIFAVGRCLSGLTSLLLKKAKKDGMLYEETKKEQKGIIIFLIFTLIVLEIIVLFMNLIKGLAVLLTFTLYTIYYRYKAYKEFGGVTGDTAGYFLCTGEMLAAVVLAAMIWI
;
A
#
# COMPACT_ATOMS: atom_id res chain seq x y z
N MET A 1 -11.87 11.21 15.36
CA MET A 1 -12.86 10.71 14.39
C MET A 1 -12.97 9.22 14.62
N ALA A 2 -14.15 8.67 14.87
CA ALA A 2 -14.34 7.21 14.92
C ALA A 2 -14.82 6.75 13.54
N HIS A 3 -14.32 5.62 13.04
CA HIS A 3 -14.73 4.93 11.80
C HIS A 3 -14.10 5.43 10.48
N SER A 4 -12.97 6.12 10.54
CA SER A 4 -12.14 6.44 9.36
C SER A 4 -11.74 5.19 8.55
N LEU A 5 -11.52 4.05 9.23
CA LEU A 5 -11.17 2.78 8.57
C LEU A 5 -12.28 2.22 7.67
N LEU A 6 -13.54 2.67 7.83
CA LEU A 6 -14.63 2.34 6.91
C LEU A 6 -14.38 2.90 5.50
N PHE A 7 -13.74 4.08 5.43
CA PHE A 7 -13.51 4.78 4.16
C PHE A 7 -12.18 4.42 3.49
N PHE A 8 -11.33 3.63 4.15
CA PHE A 8 -10.04 3.22 3.60
C PHE A 8 -10.16 2.57 2.21
N PRO A 9 -11.00 1.55 1.99
CA PRO A 9 -11.12 0.95 0.66
C PRO A 9 -11.57 1.96 -0.40
N PHE A 10 -12.44 2.91 -0.03
CA PHE A 10 -12.93 3.95 -0.95
C PHE A 10 -11.80 4.87 -1.42
N VAL A 11 -10.90 5.28 -0.53
CA VAL A 11 -9.68 6.04 -0.93
C VAL A 11 -8.86 5.25 -1.95
N GLY A 12 -8.77 3.93 -1.77
CA GLY A 12 -8.07 3.05 -2.72
C GLY A 12 -8.76 2.97 -4.08
N VAL A 13 -10.09 2.91 -4.09
CA VAL A 13 -10.89 2.97 -5.33
C VAL A 13 -10.70 4.32 -6.02
N VAL A 14 -10.65 5.43 -5.29
CA VAL A 14 -10.37 6.76 -5.86
C VAL A 14 -8.99 6.80 -6.52
N ILE A 15 -7.96 6.31 -5.83
CA ILE A 15 -6.59 6.25 -6.38
C ILE A 15 -6.54 5.35 -7.62
N GLY A 16 -7.13 4.16 -7.54
CA GLY A 16 -7.23 3.24 -8.68
C GLY A 16 -8.00 3.84 -9.87
N GLY A 17 -9.09 4.56 -9.60
CA GLY A 17 -9.87 5.25 -10.61
C GLY A 17 -9.08 6.36 -11.30
N VAL A 18 -8.34 7.17 -10.54
CA VAL A 18 -7.43 8.20 -11.09
C VAL A 18 -6.32 7.55 -11.94
N ILE A 19 -5.73 6.45 -11.47
CA ILE A 19 -4.71 5.71 -12.24
C ILE A 19 -5.29 5.15 -13.53
N TRP A 20 -6.51 4.62 -13.50
CA TRP A 20 -7.19 4.16 -14.70
C TRP A 20 -7.45 5.31 -15.69
N LEU A 21 -7.95 6.46 -15.20
CA LEU A 21 -8.16 7.66 -16.02
C LEU A 21 -6.84 8.18 -16.64
N ILE A 22 -5.75 8.18 -15.88
CA ILE A 22 -4.43 8.58 -16.40
C ILE A 22 -3.94 7.65 -17.50
N ASN A 23 -4.30 6.36 -17.49
CA ASN A 23 -3.67 5.36 -18.35
C ASN A 23 -4.52 4.87 -19.52
N VAL A 24 -5.84 5.02 -19.45
CA VAL A 24 -6.75 4.54 -20.50
C VAL A 24 -7.26 5.69 -21.35
N PRO A 25 -8.11 6.63 -20.86
CA PRO A 25 -8.59 7.72 -21.70
C PRO A 25 -7.47 8.70 -22.06
N ALA A 26 -6.51 9.00 -21.17
CA ALA A 26 -5.40 9.90 -21.53
C ALA A 26 -4.49 9.30 -22.63
N PHE A 27 -4.36 7.97 -22.68
CA PHE A 27 -3.69 7.29 -23.79
C PHE A 27 -4.46 7.49 -25.10
N MET A 28 -5.79 7.36 -25.08
CA MET A 28 -6.64 7.63 -26.26
C MET A 28 -6.56 9.10 -26.73
N MET A 29 -6.28 10.03 -25.82
CA MET A 29 -6.05 11.45 -26.12
C MET A 29 -4.62 11.75 -26.61
N GLY A 30 -3.75 10.75 -26.74
CA GLY A 30 -2.37 10.94 -27.20
C GLY A 30 -1.43 11.53 -26.15
N VAL A 31 -1.77 11.45 -24.86
CA VAL A 31 -0.88 11.94 -23.78
C VAL A 31 0.40 11.10 -23.76
N PRO A 32 1.59 11.73 -23.80
CA PRO A 32 2.86 11.01 -23.81
C PRO A 32 3.02 10.03 -22.64
N VAL A 33 3.54 8.84 -22.91
CA VAL A 33 3.69 7.78 -21.89
C VAL A 33 4.52 8.23 -20.69
N ALA A 34 5.55 9.06 -20.89
CA ALA A 34 6.35 9.62 -19.81
C ALA A 34 5.52 10.45 -18.81
N VAL A 35 4.56 11.24 -19.32
CA VAL A 35 3.63 12.03 -18.48
C VAL A 35 2.70 11.10 -17.70
N ARG A 36 2.14 10.07 -18.36
CA ARG A 36 1.27 9.09 -17.70
C ARG A 36 1.99 8.31 -16.60
N ILE A 37 3.25 7.90 -16.84
CA ILE A 37 4.10 7.24 -15.83
C ILE A 37 4.28 8.16 -14.61
N MET A 38 4.72 9.40 -14.83
CA MET A 38 4.94 10.37 -13.75
C MET A 38 3.67 10.59 -12.93
N LEU A 39 2.53 10.84 -13.59
CA LEU A 39 1.26 11.06 -12.91
C LEU A 39 0.79 9.81 -12.14
N THR A 40 1.02 8.62 -12.68
CA THR A 40 0.68 7.35 -12.01
C THR A 40 1.51 7.15 -10.74
N ILE A 41 2.80 7.49 -10.78
CA ILE A 41 3.69 7.41 -9.61
C ILE A 41 3.26 8.40 -8.53
N LEU A 42 2.88 9.62 -8.92
CA LEU A 42 2.54 10.70 -7.99
C LEU A 42 1.10 10.63 -7.46
N ALA A 43 0.17 9.98 -8.17
CA ALA A 43 -1.25 9.98 -7.80
C ALA A 43 -1.52 9.53 -6.35
N PRO A 44 -0.96 8.40 -5.84
CA PRO A 44 -1.20 7.99 -4.46
C PRO A 44 -0.66 9.02 -3.45
N LEU A 45 0.49 9.62 -3.74
CA LEU A 45 1.11 10.66 -2.91
C LEU A 45 0.22 11.91 -2.83
N LEU A 46 -0.20 12.43 -3.99
CA LEU A 46 -0.99 13.66 -4.08
C LEU A 46 -2.39 13.50 -3.48
N ILE A 47 -3.03 12.34 -3.69
CA ILE A 47 -4.39 12.09 -3.19
C ILE A 47 -4.38 11.91 -1.66
N THR A 48 -3.35 11.25 -1.12
CA THR A 48 -3.26 11.03 0.32
C THR A 48 -2.61 12.20 1.06
N GLY A 49 -1.89 13.09 0.39
CA GLY A 49 -1.06 14.11 1.04
C GLY A 49 0.20 13.53 1.68
N GLY A 50 0.55 12.28 1.38
CA GLY A 50 1.83 11.67 1.78
C GLY A 50 1.91 11.03 3.17
N PHE A 51 0.86 11.06 3.99
CA PHE A 51 0.93 10.52 5.36
C PHE A 51 1.27 9.02 5.45
N HIS A 52 0.93 8.22 4.44
CA HIS A 52 1.35 6.82 4.41
C HIS A 52 2.84 6.66 4.09
N LEU A 53 3.36 7.51 3.21
CA LEU A 53 4.77 7.50 2.82
C LEU A 53 5.66 8.04 3.95
N ASP A 54 5.15 9.02 4.69
CA ASP A 54 5.72 9.50 5.96
C ASP A 54 5.90 8.34 6.95
N GLY A 55 4.82 7.60 7.24
CA GLY A 55 4.90 6.42 8.11
C GLY A 55 5.84 5.32 7.59
N PHE A 56 5.96 5.17 6.27
CA PHE A 56 6.98 4.29 5.66
C PHE A 56 8.41 4.77 5.94
N MET A 57 8.66 6.07 5.79
CA MET A 57 9.96 6.69 6.04
C MET A 57 10.37 6.59 7.51
N ASP A 58 9.46 6.91 8.44
CA ASP A 58 9.71 6.77 9.88
C ASP A 58 10.02 5.32 10.27
N THR A 59 9.28 4.38 9.67
CA THR A 59 9.51 2.95 9.90
C THR A 59 10.85 2.49 9.33
N GLU A 60 11.31 3.03 8.19
CA GLU A 60 12.65 2.74 7.65
C GLU A 60 13.75 3.21 8.61
N ASP A 61 13.67 4.45 9.12
CA ASP A 61 14.64 4.94 10.11
C ASP A 61 14.63 4.08 11.38
N ALA A 62 13.45 3.78 11.92
CA ALA A 62 13.34 2.96 13.11
C ALA A 62 13.90 1.54 12.89
N LEU A 63 13.60 0.89 11.76
CA LEU A 63 14.12 -0.44 11.44
C LEU A 63 15.65 -0.44 11.25
N LYS A 64 16.20 0.60 10.62
CA LYS A 64 17.64 0.71 10.31
C LYS A 64 18.47 1.32 11.43
N SER A 65 17.85 1.75 12.52
CA SER A 65 18.55 2.08 13.76
C SER A 65 19.21 0.87 14.43
N TYR A 66 18.72 -0.35 14.14
CA TYR A 66 19.08 -1.60 14.82
C TYR A 66 18.96 -1.55 16.36
N ALA A 67 18.23 -0.57 16.89
CA ALA A 67 18.09 -0.36 18.32
C ALA A 67 17.06 -1.32 18.95
N PRO A 68 17.04 -1.43 20.29
CA PRO A 68 15.97 -2.10 21.01
C PRO A 68 14.59 -1.51 20.69
N THR A 69 13.53 -2.30 20.91
CA THR A 69 12.14 -1.95 20.59
C THR A 69 11.73 -0.58 21.15
N GLU A 70 12.09 -0.29 22.40
CA GLU A 70 11.76 0.96 23.08
C GLU A 70 12.34 2.16 22.32
N LYS A 71 13.61 2.05 21.90
CA LYS A 71 14.28 3.11 21.15
C LYS A 71 13.71 3.27 19.74
N LYS A 72 13.33 2.18 19.07
CA LYS A 72 12.63 2.25 17.78
C LYS A 72 11.29 2.97 17.90
N LEU A 73 10.55 2.72 18.98
CA LEU A 73 9.28 3.38 19.25
C LEU A 73 9.43 4.86 19.57
N GLU A 74 10.57 5.29 20.13
CA GLU A 74 10.95 6.71 20.27
C GLU A 74 11.27 7.34 18.92
N ILE A 75 12.01 6.66 18.04
CA ILE A 75 12.33 7.16 16.69
C ILE A 75 11.06 7.43 15.89
N LEU A 76 10.05 6.56 15.98
CA LEU A 76 8.73 6.79 15.35
C LEU A 76 7.97 8.02 15.89
N LYS A 77 8.44 8.66 16.97
CA LYS A 77 7.86 9.91 17.50
C LYS A 77 8.74 11.12 17.19
N ASP A 78 9.92 10.91 16.63
CA ASP A 78 10.85 11.98 16.28
C ASP A 78 10.38 12.66 14.99
N PRO A 79 10.10 13.97 14.99
CA PRO A 79 9.70 14.68 13.78
C PRO A 79 10.85 14.90 12.79
N HIS A 80 12.10 14.58 13.16
CA HIS A 80 13.25 14.75 12.28
C HIS A 80 13.44 13.55 11.36
N ILE A 81 13.68 13.85 10.09
CA ILE A 81 14.01 12.83 9.08
C ILE A 81 15.46 12.36 9.22
N GLY A 82 15.67 11.04 9.25
CA GLY A 82 16.98 10.41 9.20
C GLY A 82 17.44 10.05 7.79
N ALA A 83 18.70 9.64 7.69
CA ALA A 83 19.29 9.26 6.40
C ALA A 83 18.63 7.99 5.82
N PHE A 84 18.19 7.05 6.66
CA PHE A 84 17.57 5.81 6.18
C PHE A 84 16.14 6.03 5.68
N ALA A 85 15.39 7.00 6.23
CA ALA A 85 14.13 7.46 5.66
C ALA A 85 14.32 7.94 4.22
N VAL A 86 15.31 8.81 3.96
CA VAL A 86 15.58 9.32 2.61
C VAL A 86 16.01 8.19 1.67
N LEU A 87 16.92 7.32 2.10
CA LEU A 87 17.35 6.16 1.30
C LEU A 87 16.17 5.20 1.02
N GLY A 88 15.30 4.99 2.00
CA GLY A 88 14.07 4.22 1.87
C GLY A 88 13.11 4.83 0.85
N LEU A 89 12.90 6.14 0.91
CA LEU A 89 12.07 6.91 -0.02
C LEU A 89 12.58 6.78 -1.46
N VAL A 90 13.88 6.99 -1.67
CA VAL A 90 14.50 6.84 -3.00
C VAL A 90 14.33 5.40 -3.49
N ARG A 91 14.57 4.41 -2.62
CA ARG A 91 14.43 2.98 -2.97
C ARG A 91 13.00 2.64 -3.39
N ILE A 92 11.99 3.03 -2.62
CA ILE A 92 10.60 2.68 -2.94
C ILE A 92 10.12 3.39 -4.22
N LEU A 93 10.49 4.65 -4.43
CA LEU A 93 10.14 5.40 -5.63
C LEU A 93 10.81 4.83 -6.88
N LEU A 94 12.08 4.42 -6.79
CA LEU A 94 12.79 3.79 -7.92
C LEU A 94 12.16 2.44 -8.29
N ILE A 95 11.89 1.58 -7.30
CA ILE A 95 11.30 0.26 -7.57
C ILE A 95 9.87 0.40 -8.11
N PHE A 96 9.05 1.23 -7.46
CA PHE A 96 7.68 1.45 -7.88
C PHE A 96 7.61 2.13 -9.25
N GLY A 97 8.40 3.18 -9.47
CA GLY A 97 8.47 3.89 -10.75
C GLY A 97 8.97 3.01 -11.90
N THR A 98 9.96 2.14 -11.65
CA THR A 98 10.41 1.15 -12.63
C THR A 98 9.32 0.13 -12.93
N SER A 99 8.57 -0.32 -11.92
CA SER A 99 7.45 -1.25 -12.09
C SER A 99 6.31 -0.63 -12.91
N VAL A 100 5.93 0.61 -12.61
CA VAL A 100 4.95 1.38 -13.39
C VAL A 100 5.43 1.55 -14.83
N THR A 101 6.71 1.87 -15.03
CA THR A 101 7.29 2.02 -16.37
C THR A 101 7.24 0.71 -17.15
N ALA A 102 7.59 -0.41 -16.51
CA ALA A 102 7.57 -1.74 -17.12
C ALA A 102 6.15 -2.20 -17.50
N ILE A 103 5.14 -1.86 -16.70
CA ILE A 103 3.72 -2.08 -17.06
C ILE A 103 3.35 -1.16 -18.23
N LEU A 104 3.69 0.14 -18.10
CA LEU A 104 3.51 1.26 -19.03
C LEU A 104 3.90 0.98 -20.48
N LEU A 105 5.08 0.39 -20.64
CA LEU A 105 5.77 0.24 -21.92
C LEU A 105 5.62 -1.15 -22.54
N SER A 106 4.93 -2.07 -21.88
CA SER A 106 4.72 -3.40 -22.42
C SER A 106 3.62 -3.40 -23.49
N ASP A 107 3.88 -4.02 -24.63
CA ASP A 107 2.87 -4.24 -25.68
C ASP A 107 1.71 -5.15 -25.21
N LYS A 108 1.93 -5.92 -24.14
CA LYS A 108 0.92 -6.77 -23.50
C LYS A 108 0.05 -6.00 -22.47
N CYS A 109 0.25 -4.69 -22.33
CA CYS A 109 -0.52 -3.85 -21.41
C CYS A 109 -1.91 -3.52 -21.98
N ASP A 110 -2.90 -4.28 -21.54
CA ASP A 110 -4.31 -4.05 -21.84
C ASP A 110 -5.07 -3.35 -20.70
N ASN A 111 -6.30 -2.94 -20.97
CA ASN A 111 -7.18 -2.30 -19.97
C ASN A 111 -7.36 -3.18 -18.71
N LYS A 112 -7.43 -4.50 -18.86
CA LYS A 112 -7.53 -5.42 -17.71
C LYS A 112 -6.30 -5.34 -16.82
N THR A 113 -5.11 -5.25 -17.41
CA THR A 113 -3.87 -5.09 -16.64
C THR A 113 -3.86 -3.78 -15.87
N ILE A 114 -4.34 -2.68 -16.47
CA ILE A 114 -4.49 -1.39 -15.75
C ILE A 114 -5.50 -1.50 -14.62
N LEU A 115 -6.63 -2.19 -14.82
CA LEU A 115 -7.63 -2.39 -13.77
C LEU A 115 -7.11 -3.25 -12.61
N ILE A 116 -6.32 -4.29 -12.91
CA ILE A 116 -5.65 -5.11 -11.88
C ILE A 116 -4.59 -4.28 -11.15
N PHE A 117 -3.83 -3.43 -11.86
CA PHE A 117 -2.90 -2.50 -11.21
C PHE A 117 -3.63 -1.49 -10.32
N ALA A 118 -4.76 -0.94 -10.78
CA ALA A 118 -5.60 -0.03 -10.03
C ALA A 118 -6.23 -0.67 -8.78
N SER A 119 -6.58 -1.97 -8.82
CA SER A 119 -7.18 -2.66 -7.68
C SER A 119 -6.21 -2.86 -6.52
N ILE A 120 -4.90 -2.86 -6.76
CA ILE A 120 -3.85 -2.99 -5.73
C ILE A 120 -4.05 -1.96 -4.61
N PHE A 121 -4.47 -0.73 -4.93
CA PHE A 121 -4.67 0.35 -3.97
C PHE A 121 -5.88 0.13 -3.06
N ALA A 122 -6.96 -0.47 -3.58
CA ALA A 122 -8.13 -0.82 -2.79
C ALA A 122 -7.87 -2.06 -1.91
N VAL A 123 -7.25 -3.09 -2.49
CA VAL A 123 -6.84 -4.32 -1.79
C VAL A 123 -5.87 -4.00 -0.65
N GLY A 124 -4.82 -3.21 -0.92
CA GLY A 124 -3.84 -2.79 0.09
C GLY A 124 -4.48 -2.05 1.25
N ARG A 125 -5.49 -1.22 1.01
CA ARG A 125 -6.21 -0.49 2.06
C ARG A 125 -7.17 -1.37 2.86
N CYS A 126 -7.82 -2.34 2.24
CA CYS A 126 -8.57 -3.38 2.96
C CYS A 126 -7.65 -4.11 3.95
N LEU A 127 -6.49 -4.58 3.46
CA LEU A 127 -5.53 -5.32 4.29
C LEU A 127 -4.85 -4.45 5.34
N SER A 128 -4.52 -3.20 5.04
CA SER A 128 -3.98 -2.24 6.00
C SER A 128 -4.99 -1.97 7.12
N GLY A 129 -6.28 -1.77 6.77
CA GLY A 129 -7.35 -1.64 7.76
C GLY A 129 -7.54 -2.89 8.61
N LEU A 130 -7.52 -4.08 8.00
CA LEU A 130 -7.66 -5.35 8.71
C LEU A 130 -6.50 -5.62 9.65
N THR A 131 -5.26 -5.43 9.20
CA THR A 131 -4.08 -5.57 10.07
C THR A 131 -4.08 -4.53 11.19
N SER A 132 -4.51 -3.30 10.88
CA SER A 132 -4.70 -2.21 11.85
C SER A 132 -5.79 -2.50 12.87
N LEU A 133 -6.76 -3.37 12.60
CA LEU A 133 -7.80 -3.77 13.57
C LEU A 133 -7.39 -5.04 14.34
N LEU A 134 -6.92 -6.07 13.63
CA LEU A 134 -6.76 -7.43 14.15
C LEU A 134 -5.42 -7.69 14.86
N LEU A 135 -4.35 -6.96 14.52
CA LEU A 135 -3.04 -7.20 15.13
C LEU A 135 -2.86 -6.46 16.46
N LYS A 136 -2.07 -7.03 17.38
CA LYS A 136 -1.68 -6.37 18.63
C LYS A 136 -1.10 -4.97 18.37
N LYS A 137 -1.54 -3.96 19.15
CA LYS A 137 -1.00 -2.60 19.08
C LYS A 137 0.31 -2.50 19.86
N ALA A 138 1.28 -1.79 19.30
CA ALA A 138 2.57 -1.56 19.96
C ALA A 138 2.45 -0.57 21.14
N LYS A 139 1.52 0.38 21.03
CA LYS A 139 1.33 1.46 22.00
C LYS A 139 -0.15 1.60 22.39
N LYS A 140 -0.42 2.26 23.53
CA LYS A 140 -1.77 2.57 24.04
C LYS A 140 -2.15 4.06 23.84
N ASP A 141 -1.49 4.72 22.90
CA ASP A 141 -1.66 6.12 22.53
C ASP A 141 -1.58 6.29 21.00
N GLY A 142 -1.90 7.48 20.51
CA GLY A 142 -1.84 7.85 19.09
C GLY A 142 -3.11 7.55 18.29
N MET A 143 -3.17 8.09 17.07
CA MET A 143 -4.37 8.07 16.23
C MET A 143 -4.89 6.66 15.94
N LEU A 144 -3.98 5.73 15.60
CA LEU A 144 -4.36 4.35 15.30
C LEU A 144 -4.90 3.63 16.53
N TYR A 145 -4.33 3.84 17.73
CA TYR A 145 -4.88 3.24 18.95
C TYR A 145 -6.27 3.80 19.26
N GLU A 146 -6.44 5.12 19.19
CA GLU A 146 -7.72 5.78 19.44
C GLU A 146 -8.82 5.30 18.48
N GLU A 147 -8.46 5.06 17.22
CA GLU A 147 -9.35 4.53 16.20
C GLU A 147 -9.69 3.05 16.40
N THR A 148 -8.83 2.27 17.04
CA THR A 148 -8.95 0.79 17.09
C THR A 148 -9.22 0.24 18.50
N LYS A 149 -9.24 1.08 19.53
CA LYS A 149 -9.43 0.67 20.93
C LYS A 149 -10.81 0.06 21.23
N LYS A 150 -11.82 0.38 20.42
CA LYS A 150 -13.16 -0.21 20.52
C LYS A 150 -13.30 -1.33 19.50
N GLU A 151 -13.97 -2.39 19.91
CA GLU A 151 -14.30 -3.50 19.01
C GLU A 151 -15.21 -3.01 17.87
N GLN A 152 -14.83 -3.33 16.64
CA GLN A 152 -15.45 -2.81 15.42
C GLN A 152 -15.77 -3.95 14.43
N LYS A 153 -16.52 -4.96 14.90
CA LYS A 153 -16.89 -6.13 14.08
C LYS A 153 -17.50 -5.75 12.73
N GLY A 154 -18.36 -4.72 12.69
CA GLY A 154 -18.98 -4.26 11.45
C GLY A 154 -17.97 -3.78 10.40
N ILE A 155 -16.93 -3.04 10.82
CA ILE A 155 -15.88 -2.58 9.90
C ILE A 155 -15.03 -3.76 9.45
N ILE A 156 -14.68 -4.70 10.34
CA ILE A 156 -13.94 -5.91 9.97
C ILE A 156 -14.71 -6.71 8.91
N ILE A 157 -16.00 -6.95 9.11
CA ILE A 157 -16.86 -7.65 8.15
C ILE A 157 -16.91 -6.90 6.82
N PHE A 158 -17.09 -5.57 6.84
CA PHE A 158 -17.08 -4.73 5.64
C PHE A 158 -15.76 -4.82 4.87
N LEU A 159 -14.61 -4.74 5.55
CA LEU A 159 -13.29 -4.83 4.92
C LEU A 159 -13.05 -6.22 4.33
N ILE A 160 -13.44 -7.30 5.02
CA ILE A 160 -13.33 -8.68 4.50
C ILE A 160 -14.23 -8.86 3.28
N PHE A 161 -15.48 -8.41 3.35
CA PHE A 161 -16.42 -8.51 2.24
C PHE A 161 -15.91 -7.74 1.01
N THR A 162 -15.45 -6.51 1.21
CA THR A 162 -14.88 -5.67 0.14
C THR A 162 -13.65 -6.33 -0.48
N LEU A 163 -12.74 -6.87 0.35
CA LEU A 163 -11.57 -7.60 -0.12
C LEU A 163 -11.97 -8.81 -0.99
N ILE A 164 -12.90 -9.65 -0.52
CA ILE A 164 -13.37 -10.82 -1.28
C ILE A 164 -13.96 -10.41 -2.63
N VAL A 165 -14.81 -9.38 -2.66
CA VAL A 165 -15.42 -8.89 -3.90
C VAL A 165 -14.35 -8.38 -4.87
N LEU A 166 -13.38 -7.59 -4.39
CA LEU A 166 -12.28 -7.10 -5.22
C LEU A 166 -11.44 -8.24 -5.79
N GLU A 167 -11.10 -9.23 -4.97
CA GLU A 167 -10.33 -10.39 -5.42
C GLU A 167 -11.09 -11.22 -6.46
N ILE A 168 -12.40 -11.46 -6.27
CA ILE A 168 -13.22 -12.16 -7.26
C ILE A 168 -13.20 -11.42 -8.60
N ILE A 169 -13.37 -10.09 -8.58
CA ILE A 169 -13.34 -9.25 -9.79
C ILE A 169 -11.97 -9.38 -10.50
N VAL A 170 -10.88 -9.26 -9.75
CA VAL A 170 -9.50 -9.35 -10.27
C VAL A 170 -9.22 -10.73 -10.88
N LEU A 171 -9.61 -11.80 -10.20
CA LEU A 171 -9.45 -13.18 -10.70
C LEU A 171 -10.27 -13.42 -11.97
N PHE A 172 -11.46 -12.82 -12.08
CA PHE A 172 -12.29 -12.91 -13.28
C PHE A 172 -11.68 -12.15 -14.47
N MET A 173 -10.94 -11.06 -14.22
CA MET A 173 -10.22 -10.33 -15.28
C MET A 173 -9.03 -11.12 -15.81
N ASN A 174 -8.21 -11.66 -14.92
CA ASN A 174 -7.08 -12.52 -15.26
C ASN A 174 -6.69 -13.38 -14.06
N LEU A 175 -6.94 -14.69 -14.16
CA LEU A 175 -6.69 -15.64 -13.06
C LEU A 175 -5.24 -15.64 -12.59
N ILE A 176 -4.27 -15.68 -13.50
CA ILE A 176 -2.85 -15.83 -13.16
C ILE A 176 -2.32 -14.56 -12.50
N LYS A 177 -2.56 -13.38 -13.11
CA LYS A 177 -2.14 -12.09 -12.56
C LYS A 177 -2.83 -11.82 -11.22
N GLY A 178 -4.12 -12.17 -11.11
CA GLY A 178 -4.88 -12.03 -9.87
C GLY A 178 -4.34 -12.90 -8.73
N LEU A 179 -4.10 -14.19 -8.99
CA LEU A 179 -3.49 -15.09 -8.01
C LEU A 179 -2.10 -14.62 -7.59
N ALA A 180 -1.31 -14.07 -8.50
CA ALA A 180 0.02 -13.54 -8.19
C ALA A 180 -0.06 -12.32 -7.24
N VAL A 181 -0.98 -11.38 -7.48
CA VAL A 181 -1.21 -10.22 -6.60
C VAL A 181 -1.72 -10.67 -5.23
N LEU A 182 -2.72 -11.57 -5.19
CA LEU A 182 -3.25 -12.13 -3.95
C LEU A 182 -2.17 -12.83 -3.12
N LEU A 183 -1.35 -13.67 -3.77
CA LEU A 183 -0.26 -14.38 -3.11
C LEU A 183 0.78 -13.40 -2.54
N THR A 184 1.12 -12.36 -3.30
CA THR A 184 2.04 -11.30 -2.87
C THR A 184 1.55 -10.63 -1.59
N PHE A 185 0.30 -10.17 -1.57
CA PHE A 185 -0.29 -9.54 -0.39
C PHE A 185 -0.39 -10.51 0.79
N THR A 186 -0.73 -11.77 0.54
CA THR A 186 -0.82 -12.80 1.59
C THR A 186 0.54 -13.03 2.25
N LEU A 187 1.57 -13.32 1.45
CA LEU A 187 2.93 -13.55 1.95
C LEU A 187 3.49 -12.30 2.65
N TYR A 188 3.25 -11.12 2.07
CA TYR A 188 3.69 -9.87 2.67
C TYR A 188 2.99 -9.58 4.00
N THR A 189 1.70 -9.88 4.12
CA THR A 189 0.95 -9.70 5.39
C THR A 189 1.49 -10.60 6.50
N ILE A 190 1.85 -11.84 6.17
CA ILE A 190 2.49 -12.77 7.13
C ILE A 190 3.86 -12.22 7.56
N TYR A 191 4.69 -11.79 6.61
CA TYR A 191 6.00 -11.19 6.88
C TYR A 191 5.89 -9.91 7.72
N TYR A 192 4.96 -9.03 7.37
CA TYR A 192 4.69 -7.78 8.09
C TYR A 192 4.30 -8.05 9.54
N ARG A 193 3.38 -9.01 9.79
CA ARG A 193 3.00 -9.38 11.15
C ARG A 193 4.22 -9.82 11.98
N TYR A 194 5.06 -10.67 11.41
CA TYR A 194 6.30 -11.10 12.06
C TYR A 194 7.20 -9.91 12.40
N LYS A 195 7.47 -9.03 11.43
CA LYS A 195 8.34 -7.86 11.63
C LYS A 195 7.75 -6.86 12.63
N ALA A 196 6.47 -6.55 12.54
CA ALA A 196 5.80 -5.64 13.46
C ALA A 196 5.91 -6.13 14.91
N TYR A 197 5.71 -7.43 15.14
CA TYR A 197 5.80 -7.99 16.50
C TYR A 197 7.23 -8.06 17.01
N LYS A 198 8.17 -8.44 16.14
CA LYS A 198 9.58 -8.56 16.51
C LYS A 198 10.24 -7.21 16.78
N GLU A 199 9.97 -6.21 15.96
CA GLU A 199 10.71 -4.93 15.97
C GLU A 199 10.03 -3.85 16.81
N PHE A 200 8.69 -3.90 16.93
CA PHE A 200 7.89 -2.86 17.56
C PHE A 200 6.97 -3.39 18.67
N GLY A 201 6.89 -4.71 18.88
CA GLY A 201 5.98 -5.33 19.85
C GLY A 201 4.49 -5.29 19.43
N GLY A 202 4.19 -4.85 18.21
CA GLY A 202 2.84 -4.66 17.67
C GLY A 202 2.81 -3.68 16.50
N VAL A 203 1.62 -3.23 16.11
CA VAL A 203 1.42 -2.24 15.03
C VAL A 203 1.19 -0.81 15.58
N THR A 204 1.66 0.19 14.83
CA THR A 204 1.39 1.63 15.00
C THR A 204 0.77 2.21 13.71
N GLY A 205 0.46 3.51 13.70
CA GLY A 205 0.08 4.24 12.48
C GLY A 205 1.17 4.19 11.41
N ASP A 206 2.42 4.42 11.81
CA ASP A 206 3.58 4.46 10.92
C ASP A 206 3.83 3.10 10.29
N THR A 207 3.77 2.02 11.09
CA THR A 207 3.92 0.67 10.54
C THR A 207 2.77 0.29 9.61
N ALA A 208 1.57 0.88 9.76
CA ALA A 208 0.46 0.69 8.83
C ALA A 208 0.67 1.44 7.51
N GLY A 209 1.31 2.62 7.54
CA GLY A 209 1.82 3.32 6.36
C GLY A 209 2.90 2.50 5.64
N TYR A 210 3.87 1.97 6.40
CA TYR A 210 4.89 1.06 5.90
C TYR A 210 4.29 -0.19 5.22
N PHE A 211 3.30 -0.82 5.85
CA PHE A 211 2.56 -1.95 5.27
C PHE A 211 1.95 -1.57 3.92
N LEU A 212 1.21 -0.46 3.87
CA LEU A 212 0.49 -0.07 2.68
C LEU A 212 1.45 0.22 1.52
N CYS A 213 2.42 1.10 1.72
CA CYS A 213 3.35 1.51 0.67
C CYS A 213 4.19 0.33 0.16
N THR A 214 4.71 -0.51 1.06
CA THR A 214 5.51 -1.67 0.65
C THR A 214 4.64 -2.72 -0.05
N GLY A 215 3.42 -2.98 0.42
CA GLY A 215 2.50 -3.92 -0.20
C GLY A 215 2.10 -3.51 -1.61
N GLU A 216 1.75 -2.24 -1.81
CA GLU A 216 1.45 -1.66 -3.13
C GLU A 216 2.65 -1.76 -4.07
N MET A 217 3.85 -1.45 -3.58
CA MET A 217 5.09 -1.57 -4.37
C MET A 217 5.40 -3.01 -4.76
N LEU A 218 5.30 -3.98 -3.82
CA LEU A 218 5.56 -5.39 -4.12
C LEU A 218 4.55 -5.96 -5.11
N ALA A 219 3.27 -5.64 -4.97
CA ALA A 219 2.25 -6.07 -5.91
C ALA A 219 2.47 -5.47 -7.31
N ALA A 220 2.93 -4.21 -7.39
CA ALA A 220 3.31 -3.57 -8.65
C ALA A 220 4.51 -4.27 -9.31
N VAL A 221 5.55 -4.62 -8.53
CA VAL A 221 6.72 -5.37 -9.01
C VAL A 221 6.31 -6.73 -9.59
N VAL A 222 5.45 -7.47 -8.87
CA VAL A 222 4.99 -8.78 -9.33
C VAL A 222 4.15 -8.65 -10.59
N LEU A 223 3.21 -7.70 -10.64
CA LEU A 223 2.42 -7.47 -11.84
C LEU A 223 3.28 -7.06 -13.03
N ALA A 224 4.29 -6.20 -12.80
CA ALA A 224 5.27 -5.83 -13.80
C ALA A 224 6.04 -7.06 -14.30
N ALA A 225 6.56 -7.93 -13.44
CA ALA A 225 7.25 -9.14 -13.88
C ALA A 225 6.33 -10.05 -14.72
N MET A 226 5.08 -10.23 -14.29
CA MET A 226 4.10 -11.10 -14.93
C MET A 226 3.65 -10.62 -16.31
N ILE A 227 3.79 -9.33 -16.64
CA ILE A 227 3.41 -8.82 -17.97
C ILE A 227 4.46 -9.16 -19.04
N TRP A 228 5.70 -9.44 -18.64
CA TRP A 228 6.81 -9.72 -19.56
C TRP A 228 7.05 -11.22 -19.80
N ILE A 229 6.40 -12.08 -19.02
CA ILE A 229 6.33 -13.54 -19.26
C ILE A 229 5.20 -13.81 -20.26
#